data_AF-A0A9D6XL16-F1
#
_entry.id   AF-A0A9D6XL16-F1
#
_cell.length_a   1.000
_cell.length_b   1.000
_cell.length_c   1.000
_cell.angle_alpha   90.00
_cell.angle_beta   90.00
_cell.angle_gamma   90.00
#
_symmetry.space_group_name_H-M   'P 1'
#
loop_
_entity.id
_entity.type
_entity.pdbx_description
1 polymer ?
#
loop_
_entity_poly.entity_id
_entity_poly.type
_entity_poly.pdbx_seq_one_letter_code
_entity_poly.pdbx_strand_id
1 'polypeptide(L)'
;MIASIAQRLVRTFAPGAEKEFEISASDRKNIETQLESLPKEFRFAVPKVAYEAQRTAISPTGMRGRAAVFEVMEMSPAIEKIILENPVESKLWAAARSEGMLTMREDAMIKVFNKKVPFSEVNTLSAVMLAGDDDVEAAPKSPETPKVTEDTIV
;
A
#
# COMPACT_ATOMS: atom_id res chain seq x y z
N MET A 1 -8.39 19.09 10.35
CA MET A 1 -7.94 17.92 9.56
C MET A 1 -8.18 18.24 8.10
N ILE A 2 -7.11 18.27 7.31
CA ILE A 2 -7.15 18.42 5.85
C ILE A 2 -6.54 17.13 5.29
N ALA A 3 -7.17 16.51 4.31
CA ALA A 3 -6.69 15.28 3.70
C ALA A 3 -7.00 15.27 2.20
N SER A 4 -6.11 14.63 1.43
CA SER A 4 -6.37 14.25 0.05
C SER A 4 -6.92 12.84 0.01
N ILE A 5 -8.01 12.63 -0.72
CA ILE A 5 -8.68 11.32 -0.82
C ILE A 5 -8.76 10.92 -2.28
N ALA A 6 -8.15 9.80 -2.61
CA ALA A 6 -8.35 9.09 -3.87
C ALA A 6 -9.31 7.92 -3.64
N GLN A 7 -10.16 7.63 -4.64
CA GLN A 7 -11.10 6.52 -4.56
C GLN A 7 -11.28 5.81 -5.90
N ARG A 8 -11.60 4.52 -5.83
CA ARG A 8 -12.09 3.73 -6.96
C ARG A 8 -13.30 2.90 -6.53
N LEU A 9 -14.20 2.63 -7.47
CA LEU A 9 -15.32 1.72 -7.23
C LEU A 9 -14.98 0.32 -7.74
N VAL A 10 -15.09 -0.66 -6.86
CA VAL A 10 -14.97 -2.09 -7.18
C VAL A 10 -16.31 -2.79 -7.02
N ARG A 11 -16.54 -3.87 -7.75
CA ARG A 11 -17.79 -4.65 -7.63
C ARG A 11 -17.85 -5.39 -6.30
N THR A 12 -19.06 -5.61 -5.82
CA THR A 12 -19.33 -6.37 -4.58
C THR A 12 -20.07 -7.66 -4.88
N PHE A 13 -20.09 -8.58 -3.92
CA PHE A 13 -20.82 -9.83 -4.03
C PHE A 13 -22.33 -9.61 -4.22
N ALA A 14 -22.95 -10.44 -5.05
CA ALA A 14 -24.38 -10.67 -4.94
C ALA A 14 -24.66 -11.48 -3.66
N PRO A 15 -25.84 -11.34 -3.03
CA PRO A 15 -26.13 -12.08 -1.80
C PRO A 15 -25.96 -13.60 -1.99
N GLY A 16 -25.11 -14.22 -1.15
CA GLY A 16 -24.85 -15.67 -1.20
C GLY A 16 -23.93 -16.11 -2.34
N ALA A 17 -23.28 -15.17 -3.02
CA ALA A 17 -22.33 -15.44 -4.09
C ALA A 17 -20.87 -15.47 -3.61
N GLU A 18 -20.63 -15.43 -2.31
CA GLU A 18 -19.30 -15.50 -1.70
C GLU A 18 -18.80 -16.96 -1.70
N LYS A 19 -17.76 -17.26 -2.48
CA LYS A 19 -17.09 -18.55 -2.46
C LYS A 19 -15.76 -18.46 -1.74
N GLU A 20 -15.61 -19.25 -0.69
CA GLU A 20 -14.37 -19.37 0.05
C GLU A 20 -13.30 -20.13 -0.74
N PHE A 21 -12.07 -19.63 -0.76
CA PHE A 21 -10.92 -20.35 -1.31
C PHE A 21 -9.65 -20.07 -0.50
N GLU A 22 -8.72 -21.02 -0.52
CA GLU A 22 -7.41 -20.86 0.12
C GLU A 22 -6.47 -20.03 -0.75
N ILE A 23 -5.87 -19.00 -0.16
CA ILE A 23 -4.87 -18.16 -0.82
C ILE A 23 -3.58 -18.96 -0.97
N SER A 24 -3.00 -18.95 -2.17
CA SER A 24 -1.73 -19.63 -2.43
C SER A 24 -0.61 -19.08 -1.51
N ALA A 25 0.37 -19.92 -1.18
CA ALA A 25 1.51 -19.49 -0.37
C ALA A 25 2.29 -18.33 -1.03
N SER A 26 2.34 -18.33 -2.37
CA SER A 26 2.96 -17.27 -3.17
C SER A 26 2.21 -15.95 -3.01
N ASP A 27 0.89 -15.96 -3.19
CA ASP A 27 0.07 -14.74 -3.08
C ASP A 27 0.10 -14.17 -1.67
N ARG A 28 0.05 -15.03 -0.66
CA ARG A 28 0.20 -14.60 0.74
C ARG A 28 1.54 -13.89 0.96
N LYS A 29 2.63 -14.51 0.53
CA LYS A 29 3.97 -13.93 0.67
C LYS A 29 4.05 -12.58 -0.05
N ASN A 30 3.48 -12.47 -1.24
CA ASN A 30 3.45 -11.20 -1.99
C ASN A 30 2.69 -10.10 -1.24
N ILE A 31 1.56 -10.43 -0.61
CA ILE A 31 0.79 -9.48 0.21
C ILE A 31 1.60 -9.08 1.44
N GLU A 32 2.22 -10.04 2.13
CA GLU A 32 3.06 -9.78 3.31
C GLU A 32 4.25 -8.89 2.97
N THR A 33 4.92 -9.12 1.84
CA THR A 33 6.01 -8.26 1.35
C THR A 33 5.53 -6.85 1.01
N GLN A 34 4.34 -6.68 0.43
CA GLN A 34 3.77 -5.35 0.18
C GLN A 34 3.56 -4.58 1.49
N LEU A 35 3.10 -5.27 2.54
CA LEU A 35 2.91 -4.69 3.88
C LEU A 35 4.22 -4.31 4.57
N GLU A 36 5.38 -4.78 4.12
CA GLU A 36 6.67 -4.39 4.71
C GLU A 36 6.95 -2.90 4.59
N SER A 37 6.39 -2.27 3.56
CA SER A 37 6.45 -0.81 3.35
C SER A 37 5.60 0.00 4.35
N LEU A 38 4.77 -0.65 5.17
CA LEU A 38 4.02 -0.02 6.26
C LEU A 38 4.68 -0.30 7.62
N PRO A 39 4.63 0.66 8.56
CA PRO A 39 4.93 0.40 9.96
C PRO A 39 4.07 -0.73 10.52
N LYS A 40 4.61 -1.52 11.47
CA LYS A 40 3.94 -2.71 12.02
C LYS A 40 2.57 -2.43 12.62
N GLU A 41 2.36 -1.23 13.16
CA GLU A 41 1.10 -0.78 13.75
C GLU A 41 -0.04 -0.59 12.74
N PHE A 42 0.27 -0.30 11.47
CA PHE A 42 -0.72 -0.12 10.40
C PHE A 42 -0.93 -1.38 9.54
N ARG A 43 -0.18 -2.45 9.79
CA ARG A 43 -0.32 -3.72 9.05
C ARG A 43 -1.59 -4.45 9.47
N PHE A 44 -2.28 -5.04 8.50
CA PHE A 44 -3.41 -5.93 8.75
C PHE A 44 -3.00 -7.41 8.67
N ALA A 45 -3.76 -8.27 9.35
CA ALA A 45 -3.55 -9.71 9.29
C ALA A 45 -3.94 -10.27 7.92
N VAL A 46 -3.11 -11.14 7.37
CA VAL A 46 -3.36 -11.84 6.10
C VAL A 46 -3.87 -13.26 6.42
N PRO A 47 -5.20 -13.50 6.40
CA PRO A 47 -5.77 -14.82 6.67
C PRO A 47 -5.36 -15.83 5.60
N LYS A 48 -5.61 -17.12 5.84
CA LYS A 48 -5.37 -18.16 4.82
C LYS A 48 -6.40 -18.21 3.71
N VAL A 49 -7.48 -17.48 3.90
CA VAL A 49 -8.71 -17.62 3.14
C VAL A 49 -9.10 -16.27 2.57
N ALA A 50 -9.53 -16.27 1.32
CA ALA A 50 -10.16 -15.15 0.65
C ALA A 50 -11.47 -15.59 0.01
N TYR A 51 -12.19 -14.62 -0.57
CA TYR A 51 -13.51 -14.83 -1.14
C TYR A 51 -13.53 -14.41 -2.61
N GLU A 52 -14.10 -15.26 -3.46
CA GLU A 52 -14.27 -15.01 -4.89
C GLU A 52 -15.74 -15.11 -5.28
N ALA A 53 -16.15 -14.38 -6.32
CA ALA A 53 -17.54 -14.37 -6.76
C ALA A 53 -17.88 -15.69 -7.46
N GLN A 54 -18.97 -16.34 -7.03
CA GLN A 54 -19.52 -17.50 -7.73
C GLN A 54 -20.87 -17.19 -8.36
N ARG A 55 -21.18 -17.89 -9.45
CA ARG A 55 -22.50 -17.79 -10.08
C ARG A 55 -23.59 -18.26 -9.13
N THR A 56 -24.72 -17.55 -9.12
CA THR A 56 -25.93 -17.93 -8.39
C THR A 56 -27.13 -17.92 -9.33
N ALA A 57 -28.25 -18.52 -8.92
CA ALA A 57 -29.49 -18.50 -9.70
C ALA A 57 -29.99 -17.07 -9.99
N ILE A 58 -29.64 -16.10 -9.13
CA ILE A 58 -30.05 -14.70 -9.23
C ILE A 58 -29.01 -13.79 -9.88
N SER A 59 -27.74 -14.21 -9.95
CA SER A 59 -26.66 -13.41 -10.54
C SER A 59 -25.68 -14.31 -11.30
N PRO A 60 -25.71 -14.29 -12.65
CA PRO A 60 -24.79 -15.04 -13.49
C PRO A 60 -23.32 -14.64 -13.35
N THR A 61 -23.05 -13.45 -12.79
CA THR A 61 -21.70 -12.95 -12.52
C THR A 61 -21.28 -13.15 -11.06
N GLY A 62 -22.21 -13.47 -10.17
CA GLY A 62 -21.94 -13.53 -8.72
C GLY A 62 -21.71 -12.17 -8.06
N MET A 63 -21.87 -11.07 -8.80
CA MET A 63 -21.59 -9.72 -8.34
C MET A 63 -22.82 -8.83 -8.45
N ARG A 64 -23.03 -7.95 -7.48
CA ARG A 64 -24.10 -6.95 -7.48
C ARG A 64 -23.71 -5.77 -6.60
N GLY A 65 -23.78 -4.56 -7.15
CA GLY A 65 -23.41 -3.35 -6.45
C GLY A 65 -21.92 -3.02 -6.56
N ARG A 66 -21.52 -1.95 -5.87
CA ARG A 66 -20.14 -1.47 -5.84
C ARG A 66 -19.80 -1.00 -4.43
N ALA A 67 -18.54 -1.16 -4.04
CA ALA A 67 -17.96 -0.59 -2.84
C ALA A 67 -16.82 0.36 -3.25
N ALA A 68 -16.68 1.45 -2.50
CA ALA A 68 -15.53 2.32 -2.66
C ALA A 68 -14.32 1.73 -1.94
N VAL A 69 -13.18 1.75 -2.63
CA VAL A 69 -11.86 1.59 -2.03
C VAL A 69 -11.18 2.94 -2.01
N PHE A 70 -10.43 3.21 -0.95
CA PHE A 70 -9.90 4.52 -0.65
C PHE A 70 -8.39 4.47 -0.44
N GLU A 71 -7.76 5.58 -0.79
CA GLU A 71 -6.40 5.93 -0.41
C GLU A 71 -6.48 7.34 0.16
N VAL A 72 -6.07 7.50 1.42
CA VAL A 72 -6.25 8.74 2.18
C VAL A 72 -4.90 9.20 2.67
N MET A 73 -4.46 10.34 2.17
CA MET A 73 -3.24 11.00 2.59
C MET A 73 -3.63 12.21 3.45
N GLU A 74 -3.32 12.14 4.74
CA GLU A 74 -3.53 13.27 5.65
C GLU A 74 -2.46 14.34 5.43
N MET A 75 -2.86 15.62 5.49
CA MET A 75 -1.92 16.73 5.42
C MET A 75 -1.25 16.90 6.78
N SER A 76 -0.10 16.25 6.96
CA SER A 76 0.74 16.40 8.14
C SER A 76 1.76 17.54 7.97
N PRO A 77 2.34 18.07 9.08
CA PRO A 77 3.42 19.04 8.98
C PRO A 77 4.64 18.53 8.20
N ALA A 78 4.90 17.21 8.21
CA ALA A 78 5.98 16.60 7.45
C ALA A 78 5.69 16.63 5.95
N ILE A 79 4.45 16.31 5.57
CA ILE A 79 3.97 16.39 4.18
C ILE A 79 3.98 17.84 3.69
N GLU A 80 3.49 18.79 4.49
CA GLU A 80 3.51 20.22 4.15
C GLU A 80 4.93 20.73 3.90
N LYS A 81 5.89 20.33 4.75
CA LYS A 81 7.30 20.68 4.58
C LYS A 81 7.87 20.14 3.27
N ILE A 82 7.59 18.88 2.92
CA ILE A 82 8.05 18.27 1.66
C ILE A 82 7.51 19.06 0.46
N ILE A 83 6.22 19.44 0.50
CA ILE A 83 5.58 20.22 -0.57
C ILE A 83 6.24 21.58 -0.75
N LEU A 84 6.60 22.27 0.35
CA LEU A 84 7.20 23.61 0.32
C LEU A 84 8.68 23.61 -0.06
N GLU A 85 9.44 22.58 0.31
CA GLU A 85 10.90 22.53 0.10
C GLU A 85 11.28 21.86 -1.22
N ASN A 86 10.85 20.62 -1.45
CA ASN A 86 11.20 19.84 -2.64
C ASN A 86 10.15 18.74 -2.88
N PRO A 87 9.09 19.01 -3.68
CA PRO A 87 7.92 18.16 -3.84
C PRO A 87 8.21 16.94 -4.74
N VAL A 88 9.11 16.06 -4.30
CA VAL A 88 9.38 14.78 -4.94
C VAL A 88 8.31 13.78 -4.52
N GLU A 89 7.66 13.13 -5.49
CA GLU A 89 6.58 12.16 -5.25
C GLU A 89 7.02 11.02 -4.35
N SER A 90 8.23 10.47 -4.55
CA SER A 90 8.77 9.38 -3.74
C SER A 90 8.92 9.76 -2.26
N LYS A 91 9.34 10.99 -1.95
CA LYS A 91 9.45 11.50 -0.57
C LYS A 91 8.07 11.69 0.07
N LEU A 92 7.12 12.22 -0.69
CA LEU A 92 5.74 12.40 -0.25
C LEU A 92 5.10 11.05 0.09
N TRP A 93 5.30 10.05 -0.78
CA TRP A 93 4.74 8.71 -0.62
C TRP A 93 5.36 7.97 0.57
N ALA A 94 6.69 8.07 0.74
CA ALA A 94 7.38 7.50 1.89
C ALA A 94 6.91 8.10 3.22
N ALA A 95 6.72 9.42 3.28
CA ALA A 95 6.19 10.10 4.46
C ALA A 95 4.73 9.71 4.73
N ALA A 96 3.87 9.70 3.70
CA ALA A 96 2.47 9.32 3.87
C ALA A 96 2.33 7.87 4.37
N ARG A 97 3.18 6.95 3.89
CA ARG A 97 3.15 5.56 4.34
C ARG A 97 3.75 5.31 5.71
N SER A 98 4.76 6.07 6.11
CA SER A 98 5.26 6.00 7.49
C SER A 98 4.19 6.50 8.48
N GLU A 99 3.27 7.34 8.03
CA GLU A 99 2.08 7.80 8.77
C GLU A 99 0.85 6.89 8.60
N GLY A 100 0.97 5.77 7.88
CA GLY A 100 -0.07 4.75 7.78
C GLY A 100 -1.01 4.84 6.58
N MET A 101 -0.66 5.62 5.55
CA MET A 101 -1.44 5.67 4.30
C MET A 101 -1.50 4.29 3.63
N LEU A 102 -2.70 3.71 3.60
CA LEU A 102 -2.99 2.51 2.84
C LEU A 102 -3.25 2.85 1.37
N THR A 103 -2.74 2.00 0.48
CA THR A 103 -3.08 2.06 -0.94
C THR A 103 -4.50 1.55 -1.18
N MET A 104 -5.08 1.93 -2.32
CA MET A 104 -6.37 1.36 -2.75
C MET A 104 -6.36 -0.17 -2.82
N ARG A 105 -5.22 -0.78 -3.19
CA ARG A 105 -5.07 -2.24 -3.27
C ARG A 105 -5.10 -2.89 -1.89
N GLU A 106 -4.47 -2.27 -0.89
CA GLU A 106 -4.46 -2.72 0.50
C GLU A 106 -5.83 -2.60 1.15
N ASP A 107 -6.51 -1.48 0.95
CA ASP A 107 -7.89 -1.29 1.43
C ASP A 107 -8.86 -2.28 0.75
N ALA A 108 -8.67 -2.56 -0.54
CA ALA A 108 -9.42 -3.62 -1.22
C ALA A 108 -9.14 -5.00 -0.62
N MET A 109 -7.90 -5.31 -0.27
CA MET A 109 -7.52 -6.58 0.34
C MET A 109 -8.18 -6.77 1.72
N ILE A 110 -8.21 -5.73 2.55
CA ILE A 110 -8.96 -5.72 3.81
C ILE A 110 -10.44 -6.02 3.55
N LYS A 111 -11.03 -5.45 2.50
CA LYS A 111 -12.43 -5.71 2.14
C LYS A 111 -12.66 -7.12 1.62
N VAL A 112 -11.69 -7.73 0.92
CA VAL A 112 -11.76 -9.14 0.52
C VAL A 112 -11.80 -10.05 1.74
N PHE A 113 -10.90 -9.86 2.71
CA PHE A 113 -10.87 -10.68 3.92
C PHE A 113 -12.13 -10.54 4.77
N ASN A 114 -12.84 -9.42 4.65
CA ASN A 114 -14.13 -9.18 5.27
C ASN A 114 -15.34 -9.63 4.44
N LYS A 115 -15.17 -10.45 3.40
CA LYS A 115 -16.26 -10.95 2.53
C LYS A 115 -17.07 -9.85 1.81
N LYS A 116 -16.49 -8.67 1.57
CA LYS A 116 -17.20 -7.54 0.95
C LYS A 116 -16.96 -7.43 -0.56
N VAL A 117 -15.74 -7.72 -0.99
CA VAL A 117 -15.27 -7.56 -2.37
C VAL A 117 -14.64 -8.88 -2.84
N PRO A 118 -14.88 -9.31 -4.10
CA PRO A 118 -14.21 -10.47 -4.67
C PRO A 118 -12.69 -10.26 -4.82
N PHE A 119 -11.90 -11.30 -4.58
CA PHE A 119 -10.43 -11.24 -4.73
C PHE A 119 -10.00 -10.79 -6.13
N SER A 120 -10.69 -11.25 -7.18
CA SER A 120 -10.48 -10.82 -8.56
C SER A 120 -10.54 -9.30 -8.78
N GLU A 121 -11.34 -8.57 -8.01
CA GLU A 121 -11.44 -7.11 -8.14
C GLU A 121 -10.17 -6.39 -7.68
N VAL A 122 -9.39 -6.99 -6.78
CA VAL A 122 -8.10 -6.41 -6.33
C VAL A 122 -7.11 -6.29 -7.48
N ASN A 123 -7.13 -7.23 -8.43
CA ASN A 123 -6.26 -7.21 -9.60
C ASN A 123 -6.65 -6.16 -10.64
N THR A 124 -7.85 -5.60 -10.53
CA THR A 124 -8.28 -4.48 -11.39
C THR A 124 -7.70 -3.15 -10.94
N LEU A 125 -7.25 -3.08 -9.68
CA LEU A 125 -6.63 -1.90 -9.08
C LEU A 125 -5.16 -1.86 -9.47
N SER A 126 -4.67 -0.67 -9.81
CA SER A 126 -3.26 -0.49 -10.16
C SER A 126 -2.38 -0.87 -8.97
N ALA A 127 -1.36 -1.68 -9.22
CA ALA A 127 -0.23 -1.75 -8.32
C ALA A 127 0.57 -0.48 -8.57
N VAL A 128 0.52 0.47 -7.63
CA VAL A 128 1.42 1.62 -7.66
C VAL A 128 2.83 1.07 -7.44
N MET A 129 3.53 0.77 -8.53
CA MET A 129 4.97 0.54 -8.52
C MET A 129 5.64 1.90 -8.67
N LEU A 130 5.90 2.59 -7.56
CA LEU A 130 6.91 3.64 -7.53
C LEU A 130 8.26 3.00 -7.22
N ALA A 131 8.73 2.17 -8.16
CA ALA A 131 10.10 1.70 -8.21
C ALA A 131 10.66 2.24 -9.55
N GLY A 132 11.27 3.42 -9.53
CA GLY A 132 11.80 3.99 -10.77
C GLY A 132 12.33 5.42 -10.77
N ASP A 133 12.15 6.22 -9.72
CA ASP A 133 12.88 7.49 -9.62
C ASP A 133 14.20 7.24 -8.87
N ASP A 134 15.20 6.80 -9.63
CA ASP A 134 16.62 6.72 -9.26
C ASP A 134 17.22 8.12 -9.01
N ASP A 135 16.61 8.91 -8.13
CA ASP A 135 17.26 10.07 -7.51
C ASP A 135 17.50 9.77 -6.04
N VAL A 136 18.38 8.79 -5.81
CA VAL A 136 19.18 8.75 -4.58
C VAL A 136 20.13 9.94 -4.65
N GLU A 137 19.63 11.13 -4.31
CA GLU A 137 20.51 12.23 -3.93
C GLU A 137 21.18 11.81 -2.62
N ALA A 138 22.39 11.26 -2.76
CA ALA A 138 23.22 10.84 -1.67
C ALA A 138 23.33 11.99 -0.67
N ALA A 139 22.92 11.74 0.58
CA ALA A 139 23.10 12.67 1.68
C ALA A 139 24.54 13.19 1.69
N PRO A 140 24.77 14.50 1.94
CA PRO A 140 26.12 15.05 1.96
C PRO A 140 26.91 14.34 3.04
N LYS A 141 27.98 13.64 2.63
CA LYS A 141 28.95 13.07 3.57
C LYS A 141 29.45 14.22 4.43
N SER A 142 29.19 14.14 5.75
CA SER A 142 29.78 15.07 6.71
C SER A 142 31.30 15.10 6.52
N PRO A 143 31.94 16.27 6.65
CA PRO A 143 33.35 16.43 6.33
C PRO A 143 34.20 15.56 7.26
N GLU A 144 35.01 14.68 6.66
CA GLU A 144 36.06 13.96 7.38
C GLU A 144 37.05 14.97 7.97
N THR A 145 37.19 14.98 9.28
CA THR A 145 38.28 15.67 9.98
C THR A 145 39.62 15.09 9.54
N PRO A 146 40.61 15.94 9.16
CA PRO A 146 41.92 15.48 8.71
C PRO A 146 42.67 14.80 9.86
N LYS A 147 43.12 13.56 9.62
CA LYS A 147 44.03 12.86 10.54
C LYS A 147 45.40 13.54 10.49
N VAL A 148 45.81 14.08 11.63
CA VAL A 148 47.16 14.58 11.89
C VAL A 148 48.14 13.42 11.74
N THR A 149 49.12 13.57 10.86
CA THR A 149 50.31 12.72 10.81
C THR A 149 51.33 13.25 11.82
N GLU A 150 51.51 12.52 12.91
CA GLU A 150 52.65 12.70 13.83
C GLU A 150 53.47 11.40 13.87
N ASP A 151 54.60 11.48 13.17
CA ASP A 151 55.96 11.10 13.58
C ASP A 151 56.36 9.70 14.07
N THR A 152 57.62 9.39 13.71
CA THR A 152 58.68 8.67 14.46
C THR A 152 59.23 7.51 13.62
N ILE A 153 60.29 7.72 12.82
CA ILE A 153 61.71 7.63 13.22
C ILE A 153 62.01 6.33 13.97
N VAL A 154 62.54 5.31 13.31
CA VAL A 154 63.90 4.71 13.48
C VAL A 154 64.16 3.80 12.28
#